data_AF-A0A949VKG0-F1
#
_entry.id   AF-A0A949VKG0-F1
#
_cell.length_a   1.000
_cell.length_b   1.000
_cell.length_c   1.000
_cell.angle_alpha   90.00
_cell.angle_beta   90.00
_cell.angle_gamma   90.00
#
_symmetry.space_group_name_H-M   'P 1'
#
loop_
_entity.id
_entity.type
_entity.pdbx_description
1 polymer ?
#
loop_
_entity_poly.entity_id
_entity_poly.type
_entity_poly.pdbx_seq_one_letter_code
_entity_poly.pdbx_strand_id
1 'polypeptide(L)'
;MTVHNPLRTALLPPLLVHALLCWAQPVNDDCASALTLCAQQPLAGNNTGAVGIPGFCPGTNNVLWYSFTTNSQGGAVNVAINGLDCPAVAGMDNEMNVIVLSGDGSCLPGSFTAVGDCTQDSVDFTMITDSLAPNTQYWVLVSGVADNGATINAQCEFGVTIGGPGADIVGVDFSAGDDVEIGEGEYAQLEATGGTTYTWTPNAGLSGDAIADPVANPSETTTYTVTTQLNGCTYSDEVVVEVIRRIQPTNTFTPNGDGHNDTWTIFGISDYPSCEVTIYDRWGQRVHRSVGYDEPWDGTNGGARLPMATYYYHIVLNTREGGSAAAYTGSITIVR
;
A
#
# COMPACT_ATOMS: atom_id res chain seq x y z
N MET A 1 67.12 -34.47 50.27
CA MET A 1 65.76 -34.88 49.87
C MET A 1 65.15 -33.75 49.06
N THR A 2 64.97 -34.01 47.77
CA THR A 2 64.03 -33.38 46.80
C THR A 2 63.89 -31.85 46.76
N VAL A 3 64.56 -31.26 45.77
CA VAL A 3 64.26 -29.93 45.18
C VAL A 3 63.14 -30.11 44.15
N HIS A 4 62.04 -29.37 44.27
CA HIS A 4 60.93 -29.33 43.31
C HIS A 4 61.27 -28.44 42.11
N ASN A 5 61.06 -28.99 40.90
CA ASN A 5 61.18 -28.31 39.61
C ASN A 5 59.77 -28.23 39.00
N PRO A 6 59.23 -27.05 38.61
CA PRO A 6 57.90 -26.98 38.04
C PRO A 6 57.93 -27.32 36.53
N LEU A 7 57.03 -28.20 36.09
CA LEU A 7 56.82 -28.53 34.68
C LEU A 7 56.34 -27.29 33.90
N ARG A 8 56.99 -27.02 32.77
CA ARG A 8 56.51 -26.10 31.73
C ARG A 8 55.44 -26.82 30.90
N THR A 9 54.21 -26.33 30.95
CA THR A 9 53.11 -26.74 30.07
C THR A 9 53.33 -26.16 28.68
N ALA A 10 53.52 -27.01 27.68
CA ALA A 10 53.56 -26.61 26.27
C ALA A 10 52.11 -26.46 25.76
N LEU A 11 51.72 -25.24 25.36
CA LEU A 11 50.47 -24.97 24.66
C LEU A 11 50.61 -25.40 23.19
N LEU A 12 49.80 -26.37 22.75
CA LEU A 12 49.55 -26.63 21.33
C LEU A 12 48.70 -25.50 20.72
N PRO A 13 48.93 -25.09 19.47
CA PRO A 13 48.06 -24.14 18.79
C PRO A 13 46.71 -24.81 18.45
N PRO A 14 45.59 -24.07 18.45
CA PRO A 14 44.29 -24.64 18.12
C PRO A 14 44.25 -25.00 16.64
N LEU A 15 43.82 -26.24 16.37
CA LEU A 15 43.50 -26.73 15.04
C LEU A 15 42.31 -25.91 14.51
N LEU A 16 42.52 -25.10 13.48
CA LEU A 16 41.46 -24.32 12.83
C LEU A 16 40.56 -25.28 12.05
N VAL A 17 39.49 -25.75 12.70
CA VAL A 17 38.42 -26.48 12.03
C VAL A 17 37.76 -25.51 11.06
N HIS A 18 38.04 -25.68 9.76
CA HIS A 18 37.23 -25.07 8.71
C HIS A 18 35.84 -25.65 8.86
N ALA A 19 34.92 -24.88 9.41
CA ALA A 19 33.50 -25.18 9.30
C ALA A 19 33.21 -25.22 7.80
N LEU A 20 32.99 -26.43 7.25
CA LEU A 20 32.23 -26.54 6.02
C LEU A 20 30.88 -25.91 6.34
N LEU A 21 30.69 -24.67 5.91
CA LEU A 21 29.36 -24.11 5.67
C LEU A 21 28.73 -25.06 4.65
N CYS A 22 28.01 -26.06 5.13
CA CYS A 22 27.09 -26.81 4.32
C CYS A 22 25.97 -25.81 4.02
N TRP A 23 26.00 -25.24 2.82
CA TRP A 23 24.93 -24.36 2.35
C TRP A 23 23.67 -25.22 2.39
N ALA A 24 22.75 -24.89 3.29
CA ALA A 24 21.46 -25.53 3.33
C ALA A 24 20.77 -25.28 2.00
N GLN A 25 20.15 -26.31 1.43
CA GLN A 25 19.40 -26.13 0.19
C GLN A 25 18.31 -25.07 0.38
N PRO A 26 18.04 -24.24 -0.64
CA PRO A 26 16.94 -23.29 -0.57
C PRO A 26 15.63 -23.98 -0.23
N VAL A 27 14.78 -23.30 0.56
CA VAL A 27 13.54 -23.90 1.09
C VAL A 27 12.51 -24.23 0.02
N ASN A 28 12.69 -23.72 -1.20
CA ASN A 28 11.78 -23.82 -2.33
C ASN A 28 12.45 -24.43 -3.56
N ASP A 29 13.22 -25.49 -3.34
CA ASP A 29 13.95 -26.22 -4.37
C ASP A 29 13.11 -27.32 -5.06
N ASP A 30 11.82 -27.46 -4.70
CA ASP A 30 10.87 -28.32 -5.39
C ASP A 30 9.46 -27.71 -5.51
N CYS A 31 8.62 -28.34 -6.33
CA CYS A 31 7.25 -27.89 -6.59
C CYS A 31 6.34 -27.89 -5.36
N ALA A 32 6.53 -28.83 -4.42
CA ALA A 32 5.70 -28.94 -3.22
C ALA A 32 6.09 -27.91 -2.16
N SER A 33 7.34 -27.43 -2.19
CA SER A 33 7.89 -26.40 -1.32
C SER A 33 7.91 -24.99 -1.94
N ALA A 34 7.29 -24.83 -3.12
CA ALA A 34 7.25 -23.58 -3.86
C ALA A 34 6.73 -22.41 -3.00
N LEU A 35 7.48 -21.31 -2.93
CA LEU A 35 7.03 -20.10 -2.25
C LEU A 35 5.92 -19.41 -3.04
N THR A 36 4.91 -18.89 -2.34
CA THR A 36 3.81 -18.17 -2.98
C THR A 36 4.21 -16.74 -3.30
N LEU A 37 4.11 -16.35 -4.56
CA LEU A 37 4.24 -14.99 -5.04
C LEU A 37 2.89 -14.30 -4.95
N CYS A 38 2.91 -13.12 -4.35
CA CYS A 38 1.75 -12.26 -4.18
C CYS A 38 1.98 -10.98 -4.95
N ALA A 39 0.94 -10.48 -5.62
CA ALA A 39 1.03 -9.23 -6.36
C ALA A 39 1.48 -8.11 -5.42
N GLN A 40 2.40 -7.26 -5.88
CA GLN A 40 2.99 -6.15 -5.12
C GLN A 40 3.81 -6.53 -3.87
N GLN A 41 4.06 -7.83 -3.63
CA GLN A 41 4.88 -8.30 -2.51
C GLN A 41 6.12 -9.02 -3.05
N PRO A 42 7.24 -8.30 -3.26
CA PRO A 42 8.47 -8.92 -3.75
C PRO A 42 8.99 -9.97 -2.78
N LEU A 43 9.43 -11.11 -3.31
CA LEU A 43 10.19 -12.10 -2.55
C LEU A 43 11.66 -12.03 -2.94
N ALA A 44 12.53 -12.19 -1.95
CA ALA A 44 13.95 -12.41 -2.19
C ALA A 44 14.19 -13.87 -2.58
N GLY A 45 15.04 -14.09 -3.59
CA GLY A 45 15.48 -15.38 -4.07
C GLY A 45 17.00 -15.50 -4.02
N ASN A 46 17.47 -16.72 -3.73
CA ASN A 46 18.87 -17.10 -3.84
C ASN A 46 18.93 -18.57 -4.28
N ASN A 47 19.37 -18.82 -5.52
CA ASN A 47 19.38 -20.17 -6.08
C ASN A 47 20.68 -20.94 -5.80
N THR A 48 21.57 -20.40 -4.97
CA THR A 48 22.84 -21.06 -4.60
C THR A 48 22.57 -22.42 -3.97
N GLY A 49 23.16 -23.48 -4.54
CA GLY A 49 23.01 -24.84 -4.03
C GLY A 49 21.64 -25.51 -4.26
N ALA A 50 20.74 -24.91 -5.04
CA ALA A 50 19.50 -25.56 -5.45
C ALA A 50 19.74 -26.73 -6.42
N VAL A 51 18.84 -27.72 -6.42
CA VAL A 51 18.91 -28.86 -7.33
C VAL A 51 18.42 -28.50 -8.73
N GLY A 52 18.90 -29.22 -9.73
CA GLY A 52 18.43 -29.11 -11.11
C GLY A 52 17.28 -30.07 -11.39
N ILE A 53 16.33 -29.62 -12.22
CA ILE A 53 15.33 -30.49 -12.85
C ILE A 53 15.44 -30.28 -14.37
N PRO A 54 15.61 -31.34 -15.17
CA PRO A 54 15.71 -31.20 -16.61
C PRO A 54 14.34 -30.91 -17.24
N GLY A 55 14.29 -30.02 -18.24
CA GLY A 55 13.30 -30.12 -19.32
C GLY A 55 12.44 -28.90 -19.66
N PHE A 56 12.45 -27.82 -18.87
CA PHE A 56 11.57 -26.67 -19.14
C PHE A 56 12.25 -25.50 -19.85
N CYS A 57 13.53 -25.24 -19.55
CA CYS A 57 14.39 -24.39 -20.37
C CYS A 57 15.70 -25.12 -20.69
N PRO A 58 16.42 -24.76 -21.76
CA PRO A 58 17.74 -25.31 -22.04
C PRO A 58 18.71 -25.04 -20.88
N GLY A 59 19.46 -26.06 -20.44
CA GLY A 59 20.61 -25.88 -19.54
C GLY A 59 20.32 -25.45 -18.10
N THR A 60 19.18 -25.83 -17.51
CA THR A 60 18.77 -25.36 -16.17
C THR A 60 19.26 -26.24 -15.01
N ASN A 61 20.13 -25.68 -14.17
CA ASN A 61 20.36 -26.16 -12.79
C ASN A 61 20.08 -25.01 -11.81
N ASN A 62 20.23 -25.26 -10.51
CA ASN A 62 19.98 -24.25 -9.48
C ASN A 62 18.55 -23.69 -9.59
N VAL A 63 17.56 -24.58 -9.57
CA VAL A 63 16.15 -24.24 -9.84
C VAL A 63 15.44 -23.92 -8.53
N LEU A 64 14.82 -22.75 -8.47
CA LEU A 64 13.87 -22.37 -7.44
C LEU A 64 12.44 -22.41 -7.98
N TRP A 65 11.54 -22.85 -7.14
CA TRP A 65 10.12 -22.94 -7.40
C TRP A 65 9.36 -21.86 -6.66
N TYR A 66 8.49 -21.20 -7.38
CA TYR A 66 7.47 -20.34 -6.82
C TYR A 66 6.11 -20.72 -7.39
N SER A 67 5.05 -20.28 -6.76
CA SER A 67 3.69 -20.41 -7.29
C SER A 67 2.91 -19.12 -7.12
N PHE A 68 1.89 -18.92 -7.94
CA PHE A 68 0.92 -17.85 -7.74
C PHE A 68 -0.46 -18.34 -8.18
N THR A 69 -1.51 -17.67 -7.71
CA THR A 69 -2.87 -17.88 -8.19
C THR A 69 -3.28 -16.63 -8.95
N THR A 70 -3.91 -16.80 -10.11
CA THR A 70 -4.45 -15.69 -10.89
C THR A 70 -5.73 -15.14 -10.25
N ASN A 71 -6.01 -13.87 -10.53
CA ASN A 71 -7.22 -13.18 -10.07
C ASN A 71 -8.52 -13.76 -10.65
N SER A 72 -9.66 -13.17 -10.26
CA SER A 72 -10.99 -13.56 -10.74
C SER A 72 -11.24 -13.35 -12.23
N GLN A 73 -10.39 -12.57 -12.92
CA GLN A 73 -10.55 -12.22 -14.34
C GLN A 73 -9.66 -13.04 -15.28
N GLY A 74 -8.50 -13.49 -14.80
CA GLY A 74 -7.44 -14.05 -15.63
C GLY A 74 -6.73 -12.98 -16.46
N GLY A 75 -5.88 -13.40 -17.40
CA GLY A 75 -5.06 -12.51 -18.22
C GLY A 75 -3.57 -12.83 -18.14
N ALA A 76 -2.77 -12.07 -18.87
CA ALA A 76 -1.32 -12.24 -18.84
C ALA A 76 -0.74 -11.83 -17.48
N VAL A 77 0.32 -12.52 -17.06
CA VAL A 77 1.08 -12.22 -15.85
C VAL A 77 2.51 -11.89 -16.23
N ASN A 78 3.02 -10.83 -15.62
CA ASN A 78 4.42 -10.43 -15.73
C ASN A 78 5.17 -11.00 -14.54
N VAL A 79 6.27 -11.69 -14.78
CA VAL A 79 7.21 -12.14 -13.74
C VAL A 79 8.52 -11.41 -13.96
N ALA A 80 8.90 -10.55 -13.01
CA ALA A 80 10.11 -9.75 -13.10
C ALA A 80 11.16 -10.19 -12.08
N ILE A 81 12.40 -10.33 -12.57
CA ILE A 81 13.62 -10.55 -11.77
C ILE A 81 14.33 -9.20 -11.66
N ASN A 82 14.50 -8.73 -10.43
CA ASN A 82 15.06 -7.41 -10.12
C ASN A 82 16.24 -7.52 -9.17
N GLY A 83 17.18 -6.58 -9.25
CA GLY A 83 18.36 -6.57 -8.37
C GLY A 83 19.20 -7.84 -8.51
N LEU A 84 19.36 -8.33 -9.75
CA LEU A 84 20.13 -9.53 -10.02
C LEU A 84 21.61 -9.33 -9.66
N ASP A 85 22.11 -10.13 -8.72
CA ASP A 85 23.51 -10.11 -8.26
C ASP A 85 24.13 -11.51 -8.28
N CYS A 86 24.99 -11.76 -9.27
CA CYS A 86 25.71 -13.01 -9.42
C CYS A 86 27.19 -12.80 -9.03
N PRO A 87 27.76 -13.59 -8.09
CA PRO A 87 29.14 -13.43 -7.68
C PRO A 87 30.10 -13.82 -8.81
N ALA A 88 31.20 -13.08 -8.95
CA ALA A 88 32.20 -13.37 -9.98
C ALA A 88 33.07 -14.60 -9.61
N VAL A 89 32.63 -15.80 -10.00
CA VAL A 89 33.32 -17.07 -9.76
C VAL A 89 33.84 -17.64 -11.08
N ALA A 90 35.10 -18.06 -11.12
CA ALA A 90 35.71 -18.60 -12.34
C ALA A 90 34.96 -19.85 -12.83
N GLY A 91 34.51 -19.81 -14.09
CA GLY A 91 33.76 -20.88 -14.72
C GLY A 91 32.25 -20.86 -14.43
N MET A 92 31.78 -19.93 -13.59
CA MET A 92 30.37 -19.70 -13.33
C MET A 92 29.80 -18.64 -14.26
N ASP A 93 28.60 -18.94 -14.76
CA ASP A 93 27.82 -18.01 -15.57
C ASP A 93 27.14 -16.94 -14.70
N ASN A 94 26.56 -15.93 -15.35
CA ASN A 94 25.78 -14.88 -14.72
C ASN A 94 24.36 -14.73 -15.31
N GLU A 95 23.94 -15.66 -16.17
CA GLU A 95 22.61 -15.65 -16.79
C GLU A 95 21.59 -16.47 -16.01
N MET A 96 20.39 -15.90 -15.85
CA MET A 96 19.25 -16.51 -15.18
C MET A 96 18.10 -16.72 -16.16
N ASN A 97 17.33 -17.80 -15.94
CA ASN A 97 16.14 -18.15 -16.71
C ASN A 97 14.89 -18.14 -15.86
N VAL A 98 13.80 -17.61 -16.42
CA VAL A 98 12.46 -17.75 -15.87
C VAL A 98 11.59 -18.54 -16.84
N ILE A 99 10.63 -19.31 -16.31
CA ILE A 99 9.50 -19.86 -17.06
C ILE A 99 8.28 -20.04 -16.16
N VAL A 100 7.09 -19.79 -16.70
CA VAL A 100 5.82 -20.07 -16.03
C VAL A 100 5.19 -21.33 -16.59
N LEU A 101 4.73 -22.20 -15.69
CA LEU A 101 4.12 -23.49 -15.99
C LEU A 101 2.69 -23.54 -15.44
N SER A 102 1.78 -24.08 -16.24
CA SER A 102 0.53 -24.69 -15.76
C SER A 102 0.81 -26.11 -15.27
N GLY A 103 0.00 -26.62 -14.35
CA GLY A 103 0.14 -27.99 -13.83
C GLY A 103 -1.08 -28.45 -13.05
N ASP A 104 -1.14 -29.74 -12.75
CA ASP A 104 -2.22 -30.37 -11.97
C ASP A 104 -1.93 -30.44 -10.46
N GLY A 105 -0.81 -29.87 -10.02
CA GLY A 105 -0.36 -29.90 -8.62
C GLY A 105 0.24 -31.23 -8.15
N SER A 106 0.35 -32.25 -9.01
CA SER A 106 0.96 -33.54 -8.64
C SER A 106 2.48 -33.48 -8.47
N CYS A 107 3.11 -32.38 -8.88
CA CYS A 107 4.56 -32.18 -8.91
C CYS A 107 5.30 -33.27 -9.71
N LEU A 108 4.63 -33.93 -10.65
CA LEU A 108 5.24 -34.86 -11.57
C LEU A 108 5.78 -34.08 -12.78
N PRO A 109 7.02 -34.33 -13.25
CA PRO A 109 7.59 -33.58 -14.37
C PRO A 109 6.71 -33.56 -15.64
N GLY A 110 5.96 -34.64 -15.89
CA GLY A 110 5.06 -34.74 -17.05
C GLY A 110 3.70 -34.06 -16.88
N SER A 111 3.38 -33.50 -15.72
CA SER A 111 2.10 -32.81 -15.50
C SER A 111 2.17 -31.30 -15.75
N PHE A 112 3.36 -30.76 -15.99
CA PHE A 112 3.56 -29.35 -16.27
C PHE A 112 3.59 -29.04 -17.76
N THR A 113 3.03 -27.89 -18.13
CA THR A 113 3.09 -27.34 -19.49
C THR A 113 3.42 -25.85 -19.41
N ALA A 114 4.41 -25.41 -20.19
CA ALA A 114 4.78 -23.99 -20.28
C ALA A 114 3.63 -23.13 -20.80
N VAL A 115 3.43 -21.96 -20.18
CA VAL A 115 2.40 -20.97 -20.54
C VAL A 115 3.02 -19.63 -20.97
N GLY A 116 4.20 -19.71 -21.58
CA GLY A 116 4.98 -18.60 -22.09
C GLY A 116 6.35 -19.08 -22.55
N ASP A 117 7.07 -18.23 -23.28
CA ASP A 117 8.42 -18.52 -23.72
C ASP A 117 9.42 -18.37 -22.56
N CYS A 118 10.42 -19.24 -22.51
CA CYS A 118 11.52 -19.08 -21.56
C CYS A 118 12.26 -17.76 -21.83
N THR A 119 12.48 -16.97 -20.79
CA THR A 119 13.21 -15.69 -20.88
C THR A 119 14.52 -15.80 -20.10
N GLN A 120 15.61 -15.40 -20.74
CA GLN A 120 16.98 -15.46 -20.23
C GLN A 120 17.61 -14.07 -20.26
N ASP A 121 18.28 -13.67 -19.18
CA ASP A 121 19.15 -12.49 -19.20
C ASP A 121 20.21 -12.53 -18.08
N SER A 122 21.24 -11.69 -18.21
CA SER A 122 22.30 -11.44 -17.22
C SER A 122 22.11 -10.14 -16.43
N VAL A 123 21.04 -9.40 -16.71
CA VAL A 123 20.59 -8.20 -15.98
C VAL A 123 19.12 -8.33 -15.61
N ASP A 124 18.54 -7.37 -14.90
CA ASP A 124 17.11 -7.35 -14.56
C ASP A 124 16.22 -7.51 -15.81
N PHE A 125 15.26 -8.43 -15.75
CA PHE A 125 14.41 -8.80 -16.88
C PHE A 125 13.00 -9.18 -16.47
N THR A 126 12.10 -9.26 -17.44
CA THR A 126 10.70 -9.61 -17.23
C THR A 126 10.23 -10.62 -18.27
N MET A 127 9.64 -11.71 -17.80
CA MET A 127 8.84 -12.63 -18.59
C MET A 127 7.37 -12.18 -18.59
N ILE A 128 6.69 -12.37 -19.72
CA ILE A 128 5.24 -12.20 -19.83
C ILE A 128 4.63 -13.51 -20.30
N THR A 129 3.61 -14.00 -19.60
CA THR A 129 2.88 -15.21 -19.99
C THR A 129 1.91 -14.94 -21.12
N ASP A 130 1.43 -16.01 -21.76
CA ASP A 130 0.15 -15.96 -22.47
C ASP A 130 -1.00 -15.61 -21.51
N SER A 131 -2.19 -15.36 -22.05
CA SER A 131 -3.37 -15.11 -21.21
C SER A 131 -3.72 -16.33 -20.38
N LEU A 132 -3.67 -16.18 -19.06
CA LEU A 132 -3.94 -17.25 -18.10
C LEU A 132 -5.41 -17.29 -17.71
N ALA A 133 -5.88 -18.46 -17.26
CA ALA A 133 -7.24 -18.65 -16.79
C ALA A 133 -7.44 -17.97 -15.41
N PRO A 134 -8.65 -17.49 -15.08
CA PRO A 134 -8.95 -16.93 -13.77
C PRO A 134 -8.87 -17.98 -12.64
N ASN A 135 -8.62 -17.54 -11.41
CA ASN A 135 -8.63 -18.35 -10.19
C ASN A 135 -7.83 -19.67 -10.31
N THR A 136 -6.72 -19.65 -11.03
CA THR A 136 -5.94 -20.85 -11.38
C THR A 136 -4.51 -20.72 -10.85
N GLN A 137 -4.00 -21.81 -10.26
CA GLN A 137 -2.63 -21.85 -9.75
C GLN A 137 -1.64 -22.16 -10.88
N TYR A 138 -0.52 -21.43 -10.87
CA TYR A 138 0.62 -21.59 -11.77
C TYR A 138 1.92 -21.65 -10.98
N TRP A 139 2.97 -22.17 -11.61
CA TRP A 139 4.32 -22.27 -11.05
C TRP A 139 5.30 -21.43 -11.84
N VAL A 140 6.19 -20.75 -11.14
CA VAL A 140 7.31 -20.02 -11.73
C VAL A 140 8.58 -20.77 -11.37
N LEU A 141 9.36 -21.12 -12.38
CA LEU A 141 10.71 -21.65 -12.20
C LEU A 141 11.69 -20.53 -12.48
N VAL A 142 12.59 -20.29 -11.52
CA VAL A 142 13.74 -19.39 -11.69
C VAL A 142 15.00 -20.22 -11.56
N SER A 143 15.89 -20.18 -12.56
CA SER A 143 17.01 -21.11 -12.65
C SER A 143 18.28 -20.47 -13.18
N GLY A 144 19.43 -21.04 -12.83
CA GLY A 144 20.71 -20.58 -13.36
C GLY A 144 21.05 -21.24 -14.68
N VAL A 145 21.66 -20.50 -15.58
CA VAL A 145 22.12 -20.96 -16.89
C VAL A 145 23.61 -21.22 -16.88
N ALA A 146 24.08 -22.15 -17.72
CA ALA A 146 25.48 -22.28 -18.09
C ALA A 146 25.57 -22.39 -19.62
N ASP A 147 26.01 -21.33 -20.27
CA ASP A 147 26.24 -21.29 -21.71
C ASP A 147 27.61 -20.67 -22.04
N ASN A 148 27.88 -20.43 -23.32
CA ASN A 148 29.10 -19.76 -23.81
C ASN A 148 30.45 -20.31 -23.27
N GLY A 149 30.47 -21.58 -22.88
CA GLY A 149 31.66 -22.26 -22.33
C GLY A 149 31.81 -22.17 -20.81
N ALA A 150 30.84 -21.58 -20.10
CA ALA A 150 30.71 -21.72 -18.66
C ALA A 150 30.53 -23.19 -18.28
N THR A 151 31.06 -23.57 -17.11
CA THR A 151 31.03 -24.95 -16.61
C THR A 151 30.21 -25.08 -15.32
N ILE A 152 29.81 -23.96 -14.73
CA ILE A 152 29.00 -23.85 -13.52
C ILE A 152 27.81 -22.95 -13.84
N ASN A 153 26.59 -23.43 -13.55
CA ASN A 153 25.38 -22.63 -13.71
C ASN A 153 25.39 -21.41 -12.79
N ALA A 154 24.79 -20.31 -13.26
CA ALA A 154 24.64 -19.09 -12.48
C ALA A 154 23.99 -19.37 -11.11
N GLN A 155 24.54 -18.75 -10.08
CA GLN A 155 24.03 -18.77 -8.72
C GLN A 155 23.99 -17.32 -8.26
N CYS A 156 22.80 -16.76 -8.06
CA CYS A 156 22.61 -15.33 -7.89
C CYS A 156 21.60 -15.05 -6.78
N GLU A 157 21.72 -13.88 -6.18
CA GLU A 157 20.67 -13.26 -5.38
C GLU A 157 19.81 -12.37 -6.27
N PHE A 158 18.52 -12.31 -6.00
CA PHE A 158 17.57 -11.53 -6.79
C PHE A 158 16.28 -11.26 -6.01
N GLY A 159 15.48 -10.29 -6.47
CA GLY A 159 14.08 -10.14 -6.12
C GLY A 159 13.19 -10.68 -7.23
N VAL A 160 12.10 -11.37 -6.88
CA VAL A 160 11.08 -11.80 -7.83
C VAL A 160 9.75 -11.13 -7.52
N THR A 161 9.07 -10.65 -8.56
CA THR A 161 7.79 -9.94 -8.45
C THR A 161 6.82 -10.42 -9.53
N ILE A 162 5.52 -10.38 -9.22
CA ILE A 162 4.45 -10.62 -10.19
C ILE A 162 3.57 -9.39 -10.36
N GLY A 163 3.01 -9.22 -11.55
CA GLY A 163 2.04 -8.18 -11.87
C GLY A 163 1.31 -8.45 -13.19
N GLY A 164 0.65 -7.43 -13.74
CA GLY A 164 -0.13 -7.56 -14.97
C GLY A 164 -1.60 -7.91 -14.71
N PRO A 165 -2.42 -7.97 -15.78
CA PRO A 165 -3.87 -8.08 -15.67
C PRO A 165 -4.39 -9.41 -15.09
N GLY A 166 -3.59 -10.47 -15.11
CA GLY A 166 -3.95 -11.77 -14.51
C GLY A 166 -3.44 -11.98 -13.08
N ALA A 167 -2.55 -11.12 -12.57
CA ALA A 167 -2.10 -11.17 -11.18
C ALA A 167 -3.17 -10.58 -10.25
N ASP A 168 -3.17 -10.88 -8.96
CA ASP A 168 -4.16 -10.34 -8.01
C ASP A 168 -4.24 -8.80 -8.05
N ILE A 169 -5.46 -8.25 -8.17
CA ILE A 169 -5.71 -6.80 -8.34
C ILE A 169 -6.58 -6.27 -7.19
N VAL A 170 -6.02 -5.35 -6.41
CA VAL A 170 -6.78 -4.53 -5.45
C VAL A 170 -7.76 -3.63 -6.20
N GLY A 171 -9.00 -3.56 -5.72
CA GLY A 171 -10.14 -2.90 -6.37
C GLY A 171 -10.92 -3.80 -7.32
N VAL A 172 -10.43 -5.01 -7.65
CA VAL A 172 -11.16 -6.02 -8.44
C VAL A 172 -11.50 -7.23 -7.58
N ASP A 173 -10.51 -7.87 -6.97
CA ASP A 173 -10.71 -9.08 -6.17
C ASP A 173 -10.87 -8.79 -4.68
N PHE A 174 -10.43 -7.61 -4.24
CA PHE A 174 -10.57 -7.14 -2.86
C PHE A 174 -10.79 -5.64 -2.86
N SER A 175 -11.80 -5.17 -2.13
CA SER A 175 -12.10 -3.75 -2.03
C SER A 175 -12.60 -3.38 -0.64
N ALA A 176 -12.23 -2.18 -0.16
CA ALA A 176 -12.74 -1.56 1.06
C ALA A 176 -14.12 -0.91 0.88
N GLY A 177 -14.59 -0.78 -0.36
CA GLY A 177 -15.75 0.03 -0.74
C GLY A 177 -15.37 1.44 -1.19
N ASP A 178 -16.36 2.22 -1.60
CA ASP A 178 -16.16 3.62 -1.99
C ASP A 178 -16.02 4.53 -0.76
N ASP A 179 -15.29 5.65 -0.92
CA ASP A 179 -15.24 6.72 0.07
C ASP A 179 -16.64 7.25 0.40
N VAL A 180 -16.87 7.64 1.66
CA VAL A 180 -18.17 8.10 2.15
C VAL A 180 -18.08 9.42 2.91
N GLU A 181 -19.11 10.25 2.77
CA GLU A 181 -19.27 11.51 3.50
C GLU A 181 -20.36 11.35 4.58
N ILE A 182 -20.08 11.79 5.80
CA ILE A 182 -21.02 11.80 6.94
C ILE A 182 -21.05 13.16 7.64
N GLY A 183 -22.20 13.55 8.19
CA GLY A 183 -22.27 14.69 9.09
C GLY A 183 -21.65 14.39 10.46
N GLU A 184 -21.23 15.45 11.18
CA GLU A 184 -20.78 15.30 12.57
C GLU A 184 -21.79 14.54 13.44
N GLY A 185 -21.34 13.43 14.04
CA GLY A 185 -22.17 12.55 14.86
C GLY A 185 -23.03 11.54 14.08
N GLU A 186 -23.02 11.59 12.75
CA GLU A 186 -23.64 10.58 11.88
C GLU A 186 -22.72 9.39 11.64
N TYR A 187 -23.25 8.33 11.04
CA TYR A 187 -22.52 7.09 10.79
C TYR A 187 -22.76 6.59 9.36
N ALA A 188 -21.83 5.79 8.86
CA ALA A 188 -21.93 5.10 7.58
C ALA A 188 -21.66 3.60 7.77
N GLN A 189 -22.30 2.78 6.94
CA GLN A 189 -21.99 1.35 6.83
C GLN A 189 -20.85 1.20 5.83
N LEU A 190 -19.71 0.65 6.26
CA LEU A 190 -18.64 0.25 5.34
C LEU A 190 -18.94 -1.16 4.82
N GLU A 191 -18.43 -1.50 3.64
CA GLU A 191 -18.63 -2.81 3.01
C GLU A 191 -17.34 -3.25 2.28
N ALA A 192 -16.50 -4.02 2.97
CA ALA A 192 -15.38 -4.68 2.32
C ALA A 192 -15.84 -5.97 1.63
N THR A 193 -15.29 -6.24 0.44
CA THR A 193 -15.64 -7.43 -0.35
C THR A 193 -14.39 -8.17 -0.83
N GLY A 194 -14.55 -9.44 -1.19
CA GLY A 194 -13.47 -10.22 -1.82
C GLY A 194 -12.43 -10.82 -0.87
N GLY A 195 -12.50 -10.50 0.42
CA GLY A 195 -11.70 -11.12 1.47
C GLY A 195 -12.36 -12.36 2.08
N THR A 196 -11.54 -13.22 2.69
CA THR A 196 -12.03 -14.32 3.56
C THR A 196 -11.97 -13.97 5.04
N THR A 197 -11.13 -12.99 5.38
CA THR A 197 -10.92 -12.44 6.72
C THR A 197 -10.82 -10.92 6.59
N TYR A 198 -11.24 -10.18 7.59
CA TYR A 198 -11.20 -8.72 7.54
C TYR A 198 -10.56 -8.23 8.83
N THR A 199 -9.60 -7.32 8.71
CA THR A 199 -9.00 -6.59 9.83
C THR A 199 -8.96 -5.11 9.48
N TRP A 200 -9.72 -4.30 10.21
CA TRP A 200 -9.78 -2.86 10.00
C TRP A 200 -8.86 -2.10 10.96
N THR A 201 -8.17 -1.10 10.44
CA THR A 201 -7.35 -0.18 11.23
C THR A 201 -7.48 1.25 10.71
N PRO A 202 -7.59 2.29 11.58
CA PRO A 202 -7.77 2.18 13.04
C PRO A 202 -9.15 1.56 13.39
N ASN A 203 -9.29 1.01 14.60
CA ASN A 203 -10.59 0.49 15.05
C ASN A 203 -11.46 1.55 15.77
N ALA A 204 -10.89 2.73 16.03
CA ALA A 204 -11.62 3.83 16.66
C ALA A 204 -12.78 4.27 15.76
N GLY A 205 -13.98 4.39 16.34
CA GLY A 205 -15.19 4.76 15.62
C GLY A 205 -15.82 3.62 14.81
N LEU A 206 -15.26 2.40 14.79
CA LEU A 206 -15.87 1.24 14.14
C LEU A 206 -16.70 0.40 15.12
N SER A 207 -17.79 -0.19 14.65
CA SER A 207 -18.59 -1.16 15.44
C SER A 207 -17.89 -2.50 15.67
N GLY A 208 -16.85 -2.79 14.88
CA GLY A 208 -15.99 -3.97 15.00
C GLY A 208 -14.86 -3.89 13.97
N ASP A 209 -13.71 -4.48 14.27
CA ASP A 209 -12.54 -4.48 13.40
C ASP A 209 -12.31 -5.81 12.67
N ALA A 210 -13.02 -6.87 13.04
CA ALA A 210 -12.88 -8.22 12.48
C ALA A 210 -14.07 -8.68 11.63
N ILE A 211 -14.79 -7.74 11.01
CA ILE A 211 -16.00 -7.98 10.20
C ILE A 211 -15.88 -7.28 8.84
N ALA A 212 -16.56 -7.80 7.82
CA ALA A 212 -16.54 -7.22 6.48
C ALA A 212 -17.25 -5.86 6.43
N ASP A 213 -18.27 -5.69 7.26
CA ASP A 213 -19.26 -4.62 7.23
C ASP A 213 -19.36 -3.86 8.57
N PRO A 214 -18.32 -3.14 9.01
CA PRO A 214 -18.44 -2.32 10.20
C PRO A 214 -19.25 -1.04 9.97
N VAL A 215 -20.01 -0.62 10.97
CA VAL A 215 -20.57 0.72 11.04
C VAL A 215 -19.46 1.66 11.52
N ALA A 216 -19.15 2.69 10.72
CA ALA A 216 -18.18 3.72 11.02
C ALA A 216 -18.86 5.01 11.52
N ASN A 217 -18.41 5.51 12.67
CA ASN A 217 -18.80 6.76 13.31
C ASN A 217 -17.54 7.45 13.89
N PRO A 218 -16.56 7.81 13.05
CA PRO A 218 -15.41 8.58 13.53
C PRO A 218 -15.81 10.01 13.93
N SER A 219 -15.07 10.62 14.85
CA SER A 219 -15.28 12.02 15.27
C SER A 219 -14.64 13.04 14.33
N GLU A 220 -13.70 12.61 13.50
CA GLU A 220 -12.96 13.41 12.53
C GLU A 220 -12.77 12.60 11.25
N THR A 221 -12.49 13.24 10.11
CA THR A 221 -12.21 12.54 8.85
C THR A 221 -11.11 11.50 9.07
N THR A 222 -11.44 10.24 8.78
CA THR A 222 -10.59 9.09 9.09
C THR A 222 -10.47 8.19 7.87
N THR A 223 -9.23 7.85 7.52
CA THR A 223 -8.95 6.77 6.56
C THR A 223 -8.92 5.45 7.31
N TYR A 224 -9.76 4.52 6.90
CA TYR A 224 -9.78 3.15 7.41
C TYR A 224 -9.15 2.23 6.38
N THR A 225 -8.14 1.47 6.80
CA THR A 225 -7.51 0.41 6.00
C THR A 225 -8.09 -0.93 6.42
N VAL A 226 -8.60 -1.70 5.45
CA VAL A 226 -9.00 -3.11 5.66
C VAL A 226 -7.93 -4.03 5.10
N THR A 227 -7.59 -5.08 5.84
CA THR A 227 -6.65 -6.12 5.43
C THR A 227 -7.34 -7.49 5.38
N THR A 228 -7.06 -8.29 4.35
CA THR A 228 -7.47 -9.69 4.23
C THR A 228 -6.26 -10.59 3.94
N GLN A 229 -6.40 -11.88 4.24
CA GLN A 229 -5.53 -12.92 3.69
C GLN A 229 -6.31 -13.72 2.64
N LEU A 230 -5.71 -13.91 1.46
CA LEU A 230 -6.26 -14.71 0.37
C LEU A 230 -5.11 -15.47 -0.30
N ASN A 231 -5.26 -16.79 -0.44
CA ASN A 231 -4.25 -17.65 -1.08
C ASN A 231 -2.82 -17.51 -0.50
N GLY A 232 -2.69 -17.23 0.80
CA GLY A 232 -1.39 -17.00 1.46
C GLY A 232 -0.83 -15.58 1.29
N CYS A 233 -1.51 -14.74 0.52
CA CYS A 233 -1.18 -13.34 0.29
C CYS A 233 -1.95 -12.42 1.23
N THR A 234 -1.31 -11.34 1.67
CA THR A 234 -1.97 -10.31 2.47
C THR A 234 -2.31 -9.12 1.58
N TYR A 235 -3.60 -8.77 1.49
CA TYR A 235 -4.08 -7.63 0.71
C TYR A 235 -4.64 -6.56 1.63
N SER A 236 -4.45 -5.30 1.25
CA SER A 236 -5.03 -4.17 1.96
C SER A 236 -5.65 -3.17 0.98
N ASP A 237 -6.75 -2.56 1.38
CA ASP A 237 -7.39 -1.46 0.65
C ASP A 237 -7.91 -0.42 1.66
N GLU A 238 -8.16 0.79 1.20
CA GLU A 238 -8.53 1.92 2.05
C GLU A 238 -9.88 2.53 1.65
N VAL A 239 -10.61 3.01 2.66
CA VAL A 239 -11.80 3.84 2.50
C VAL A 239 -11.68 5.07 3.38
N VAL A 240 -12.00 6.24 2.82
CA VAL A 240 -12.03 7.50 3.55
C VAL A 240 -13.45 7.77 4.02
N VAL A 241 -13.63 7.96 5.33
CA VAL A 241 -14.86 8.47 5.93
C VAL A 241 -14.66 9.94 6.24
N GLU A 242 -15.19 10.82 5.38
CA GLU A 242 -15.12 12.26 5.53
C GLU A 242 -16.19 12.78 6.50
N VAL A 243 -15.78 13.49 7.55
CA VAL A 243 -16.68 14.04 8.57
C VAL A 243 -16.90 15.54 8.33
N ILE A 244 -18.11 15.89 7.91
CA ILE A 244 -18.52 17.26 7.62
C ILE A 244 -19.11 17.92 8.87
N ARG A 245 -18.41 18.94 9.37
CA ARG A 245 -18.83 19.74 10.53
C ARG A 245 -19.60 20.98 10.09
N ARG A 246 -20.78 21.23 10.67
CA ARG A 246 -21.57 22.41 10.31
C ARG A 246 -20.96 23.66 10.95
N ILE A 247 -20.80 24.72 10.16
CA ILE A 247 -20.42 26.01 10.73
C ILE A 247 -21.57 26.62 11.54
N GLN A 248 -21.23 27.41 12.56
CA GLN A 248 -22.20 28.15 13.39
C GLN A 248 -21.91 29.65 13.34
N PRO A 249 -22.41 30.37 12.32
CA PRO A 249 -22.27 31.81 12.27
C PRO A 249 -23.12 32.47 13.36
N THR A 250 -22.50 33.20 14.26
CA THR A 250 -23.21 34.02 15.24
C THR A 250 -23.94 35.17 14.54
N ASN A 251 -24.99 35.72 15.16
CA ASN A 251 -25.79 36.79 14.58
C ASN A 251 -25.48 38.18 15.16
N THR A 252 -24.55 38.28 16.11
CA THR A 252 -24.17 39.53 16.79
C THR A 252 -22.71 39.47 17.23
N PHE A 253 -21.99 40.59 17.14
CA PHE A 253 -20.67 40.79 17.75
C PHE A 253 -20.49 42.26 18.17
N THR A 254 -19.51 42.54 19.03
CA THR A 254 -19.30 43.83 19.67
C THR A 254 -17.92 44.42 19.40
N PRO A 255 -17.63 44.95 18.20
CA PRO A 255 -16.35 45.56 17.86
C PRO A 255 -16.20 46.91 18.56
N ASN A 256 -15.89 46.91 19.87
CA ASN A 256 -15.76 48.07 20.75
C ASN A 256 -14.33 48.25 21.31
N GLY A 257 -13.45 47.26 21.13
CA GLY A 257 -12.05 47.24 21.55
C GLY A 257 -11.82 46.80 22.99
N ASP A 258 -12.79 46.14 23.62
CA ASP A 258 -12.68 45.65 25.01
C ASP A 258 -12.06 44.23 25.11
N GLY A 259 -11.75 43.60 23.98
CA GLY A 259 -11.19 42.26 23.88
C GLY A 259 -12.24 41.14 23.83
N HIS A 260 -13.54 41.46 23.91
CA HIS A 260 -14.63 40.48 23.91
C HIS A 260 -15.55 40.67 22.69
N ASN A 261 -15.63 39.64 21.84
CA ASN A 261 -16.42 39.64 20.60
C ASN A 261 -16.09 40.83 19.67
N ASP A 262 -14.83 41.28 19.68
CA ASP A 262 -14.37 42.39 18.84
C ASP A 262 -14.33 42.04 17.34
N THR A 263 -14.31 40.75 17.04
CA THR A 263 -14.38 40.20 15.68
C THR A 263 -15.48 39.16 15.59
N TRP A 264 -15.98 38.93 14.38
CA TRP A 264 -17.02 37.97 14.11
C TRP A 264 -16.43 36.57 13.91
N THR A 265 -16.25 35.83 15.01
CA THR A 265 -15.80 34.44 14.96
C THR A 265 -16.93 33.51 14.52
N ILE A 266 -16.63 32.58 13.62
CA ILE A 266 -17.56 31.56 13.13
C ILE A 266 -17.03 30.19 13.54
N PHE A 267 -17.76 29.47 14.39
CA PHE A 267 -17.32 28.15 14.86
C PHE A 267 -17.36 27.11 13.73
N GLY A 268 -16.35 26.23 13.66
CA GLY A 268 -16.21 25.18 12.64
C GLY A 268 -15.68 25.68 11.28
N ILE A 269 -15.53 26.98 11.06
CA ILE A 269 -15.11 27.50 9.74
C ILE A 269 -13.66 27.17 9.38
N SER A 270 -12.81 26.88 10.37
CA SER A 270 -11.41 26.47 10.18
C SER A 270 -11.25 25.16 9.42
N ASP A 271 -12.29 24.32 9.44
CA ASP A 271 -12.32 23.05 8.71
C ASP A 271 -12.46 23.28 7.20
N TYR A 272 -12.77 24.52 6.83
CA TYR A 272 -13.02 24.98 5.48
C TYR A 272 -12.03 26.08 5.07
N PRO A 273 -10.73 25.77 4.93
CA PRO A 273 -9.67 26.77 4.73
C PRO A 273 -9.81 27.56 3.43
N SER A 274 -10.58 27.06 2.46
CA SER A 274 -10.87 27.75 1.20
C SER A 274 -12.31 28.27 1.11
N CYS A 275 -13.02 28.38 2.23
CA CYS A 275 -14.37 28.96 2.24
C CYS A 275 -14.35 30.41 1.73
N GLU A 276 -15.46 30.87 1.17
CA GLU A 276 -15.66 32.29 0.83
C GLU A 276 -16.68 32.89 1.79
N VAL A 277 -16.26 33.88 2.58
CA VAL A 277 -17.15 34.65 3.46
C VAL A 277 -17.40 36.00 2.81
N THR A 278 -18.66 36.29 2.48
CA THR A 278 -19.05 37.59 1.95
C THR A 278 -20.10 38.24 2.84
N ILE A 279 -19.95 39.54 3.11
CA ILE A 279 -20.88 40.32 3.92
C ILE A 279 -21.40 41.49 3.10
N TYR A 280 -22.70 41.70 3.16
CA TYR A 280 -23.44 42.74 2.47
C TYR A 280 -24.16 43.66 3.47
N ASP A 281 -24.34 44.91 3.10
CA ASP A 281 -25.27 45.80 3.78
C ASP A 281 -26.73 45.54 3.37
N ARG A 282 -27.66 46.32 3.93
CA ARG A 282 -29.10 46.20 3.64
C ARG A 282 -29.51 46.52 2.20
N TRP A 283 -28.62 47.14 1.42
CA TRP A 283 -28.86 47.47 0.02
C TRP A 283 -28.22 46.45 -0.92
N GLY A 284 -27.59 45.40 -0.38
CA GLY A 284 -26.88 44.39 -1.15
C GLY A 284 -25.48 44.80 -1.60
N GLN A 285 -24.94 45.91 -1.08
CA GLN A 285 -23.55 46.29 -1.37
C GLN A 285 -22.61 45.44 -0.51
N ARG A 286 -21.60 44.83 -1.15
CA ARG A 286 -20.57 44.05 -0.47
C ARG A 286 -19.68 44.96 0.37
N VAL A 287 -19.60 44.68 1.67
CA VAL A 287 -18.78 45.43 2.64
C VAL A 287 -17.56 44.65 3.12
N HIS A 288 -17.57 43.33 2.98
CA HIS A 288 -16.44 42.47 3.28
C HIS A 288 -16.45 41.24 2.37
N ARG A 289 -15.25 40.74 2.05
CA ARG A 289 -15.04 39.46 1.38
C ARG A 289 -13.71 38.87 1.82
N SER A 290 -13.70 37.60 2.13
CA SER A 290 -12.48 36.81 2.33
C SER A 290 -12.57 35.48 1.57
N VAL A 291 -11.41 34.95 1.19
CA VAL A 291 -11.23 33.55 0.81
C VAL A 291 -10.34 32.95 1.90
N GLY A 292 -10.80 31.88 2.53
CA GLY A 292 -10.40 31.54 3.89
C GLY A 292 -11.02 32.50 4.92
N TYR A 293 -10.88 32.16 6.20
CA TYR A 293 -11.39 32.98 7.30
C TYR A 293 -10.43 32.99 8.51
N ASP A 294 -9.12 33.07 8.22
CA ASP A 294 -8.08 33.11 9.26
C ASP A 294 -8.08 34.43 10.05
N GLU A 295 -8.55 35.51 9.41
CA GLU A 295 -8.70 36.84 10.00
C GLU A 295 -10.19 37.19 10.11
N PRO A 296 -10.82 36.97 11.28
CA PRO A 296 -12.24 37.18 11.44
C PRO A 296 -12.62 38.65 11.26
N TRP A 297 -13.78 38.91 10.66
CA TRP A 297 -14.21 40.27 10.33
C TRP A 297 -14.40 41.15 11.57
N ASP A 298 -13.80 42.33 11.57
CA ASP A 298 -13.79 43.29 12.68
C ASP A 298 -14.90 44.36 12.59
N GLY A 299 -15.83 44.21 11.63
CA GLY A 299 -16.89 45.20 11.41
C GLY A 299 -16.42 46.44 10.64
N THR A 300 -15.32 46.35 9.89
CA THR A 300 -14.84 47.42 9.01
C THR A 300 -15.04 47.10 7.52
N ASN A 301 -15.06 48.14 6.70
CA ASN A 301 -14.95 48.04 5.24
C ASN A 301 -13.75 48.88 4.80
N GLY A 302 -12.68 48.23 4.34
CA GLY A 302 -11.43 48.91 3.99
C GLY A 302 -10.81 49.67 5.18
N GLY A 303 -10.94 49.15 6.41
CA GLY A 303 -10.47 49.77 7.64
C GLY A 303 -11.38 50.86 8.23
N ALA A 304 -12.41 51.30 7.49
CA ALA A 304 -13.39 52.24 8.02
C ALA A 304 -14.45 51.50 8.85
N ARG A 305 -14.68 51.96 10.09
CA ARG A 305 -15.71 51.38 10.98
C ARG A 305 -17.09 51.53 10.38
N LEU A 306 -17.81 50.42 10.27
CA LEU A 306 -19.18 50.44 9.79
C LEU A 306 -20.16 50.90 10.89
N PRO A 307 -21.35 51.42 10.52
CA PRO A 307 -22.41 51.77 11.46
C PRO A 307 -22.94 50.56 12.24
N MET A 308 -23.47 50.81 13.44
CA MET A 308 -24.29 49.83 14.17
C MET A 308 -25.56 49.56 13.37
N ALA A 309 -25.62 48.38 12.77
CA ALA A 309 -26.70 47.94 11.91
C ALA A 309 -26.63 46.43 11.74
N THR A 310 -27.69 45.87 11.15
CA THR A 310 -27.71 44.50 10.67
C THR A 310 -27.17 44.43 9.24
N TYR A 311 -26.24 43.51 9.04
CA TYR A 311 -25.62 43.13 7.76
C TYR A 311 -26.03 41.70 7.42
N TYR A 312 -25.79 41.27 6.20
CA TYR A 312 -26.19 39.96 5.69
C TYR A 312 -24.97 39.19 5.21
N TYR A 313 -24.80 37.96 5.69
CA TYR A 313 -23.69 37.11 5.26
C TYR A 313 -24.13 36.09 4.23
N HIS A 314 -23.19 35.70 3.38
CA HIS A 314 -23.27 34.61 2.43
C HIS A 314 -21.94 33.86 2.49
N ILE A 315 -21.96 32.64 3.02
CA ILE A 315 -20.77 31.82 3.23
C ILE A 315 -20.86 30.58 2.36
N VAL A 316 -19.84 30.38 1.53
CA VAL A 316 -19.69 29.19 0.67
C VAL A 316 -18.55 28.35 1.21
N LEU A 317 -18.80 27.09 1.55
CA LEU A 317 -17.78 26.15 2.02
C LEU A 317 -17.07 25.48 0.83
N ASN A 318 -15.87 24.93 1.05
CA ASN A 318 -14.95 24.47 0.00
C ASN A 318 -14.93 22.95 -0.27
N THR A 319 -15.90 22.16 0.20
CA THR A 319 -15.92 20.71 -0.10
C THR A 319 -16.18 20.43 -1.58
N ARG A 320 -15.56 19.35 -2.05
CA ARG A 320 -15.34 18.95 -3.45
C ARG A 320 -16.65 18.44 -4.08
N GLU A 321 -16.95 18.95 -5.28
CA GLU A 321 -17.86 18.40 -6.30
C GLU A 321 -19.08 17.55 -5.84
N GLY A 322 -20.24 18.19 -5.67
CA GLY A 322 -21.53 17.57 -6.02
C GLY A 322 -22.63 17.52 -4.96
N GLY A 323 -22.34 17.85 -3.70
CA GLY A 323 -23.29 17.67 -2.57
C GLY A 323 -24.08 18.90 -2.12
N SER A 324 -24.49 19.83 -3.00
CA SER A 324 -25.53 20.86 -2.71
C SER A 324 -25.55 21.53 -1.31
N ALA A 325 -24.42 21.93 -0.72
CA ALA A 325 -24.49 22.75 0.49
C ALA A 325 -24.92 24.16 0.08
N ALA A 326 -26.22 24.45 0.19
CA ALA A 326 -26.74 25.80 0.08
C ALA A 326 -25.87 26.74 0.93
N ALA A 327 -25.49 27.88 0.37
CA ALA A 327 -24.68 28.85 1.09
C ALA A 327 -25.31 29.14 2.47
N TYR A 328 -24.49 29.19 3.51
CA TYR A 328 -24.96 29.64 4.80
C TYR A 328 -25.29 31.13 4.64
N THR A 329 -26.57 31.45 4.81
CA THR A 329 -27.08 32.81 4.69
C THR A 329 -27.80 33.20 5.95
N GLY A 330 -27.72 34.48 6.28
CA GLY A 330 -28.33 35.01 7.49
C GLY A 330 -27.89 36.44 7.73
N SER A 331 -28.05 36.88 8.97
CA SER A 331 -27.74 38.24 9.37
C SER A 331 -26.76 38.30 10.52
N ILE A 332 -25.89 39.31 10.51
CA ILE A 332 -24.94 39.64 11.56
C ILE A 332 -25.12 41.10 11.96
N THR A 333 -25.30 41.37 13.25
CA THR A 333 -25.56 42.72 13.78
C THR A 333 -24.32 43.25 14.50
N ILE A 334 -23.89 44.45 14.13
CA ILE A 334 -22.87 45.20 14.84
C ILE A 334 -23.53 45.98 15.99
N VAL A 335 -23.09 45.73 17.22
CA VAL A 335 -23.48 46.47 18.43
C VAL A 335 -22.20 46.99 19.10
N ARG A 336 -22.18 48.17 19.72
CA ARG A 336 -21.01 48.68 20.45
C ARG A 336 -21.37 49.83 21.37
#